data_AF-A0A1B9GK72-F1
#
_entry.id   AF-A0A1B9GK72-F1
#
_cell.length_a   1.000
_cell.length_b   1.000
_cell.length_c   1.000
_cell.angle_alpha   90.00
_cell.angle_beta   90.00
_cell.angle_gamma   90.00
#
_symmetry.space_group_name_H-M   'P 1'
#
loop_
_entity.id
_entity.type
_entity.pdbx_description
1 polymer ?
#
loop_
_entity_poly.entity_id
_entity_poly.type
_entity_poly.pdbx_seq_one_letter_code
_entity_poly.pdbx_strand_id
1 'polypeptide(L)'
;MAVFQSALAPFTLKGFYLITWGTALGANVWNTISGFRTYKTLPRQTFGTLQSRLTPLYFTFSTLSTATLLLTHLYFHPGLISSPRVEPHWATSEAGHQGFLILAALIPQVLNLLVVGPWTSEVMFQRHRQERVESKEYDEAGVSEEMEKINKKFSILHGIGSALNTVSFLGLAGLGLAVSM
;
A
#
# COMPACT_ATOMS: atom_id res chain seq x y z
N MET A 1 -24.26 32.57 4.33
CA MET A 1 -22.99 32.54 3.56
C MET A 1 -21.93 31.63 4.18
N ALA A 2 -21.67 31.67 5.50
CA ALA A 2 -20.66 30.82 6.14
C ALA A 2 -20.88 29.31 5.95
N VAL A 3 -22.13 28.82 6.07
CA VAL A 3 -22.46 27.39 5.86
C VAL A 3 -22.17 26.92 4.43
N PHE A 4 -22.43 27.76 3.42
CA PHE A 4 -22.14 27.42 2.02
C PHE A 4 -20.63 27.40 1.72
N GLN A 5 -19.86 28.32 2.30
CA GLN A 5 -18.39 28.32 2.21
C GLN A 5 -17.79 27.06 2.86
N SER A 6 -18.31 26.65 4.03
CA SER A 6 -17.90 25.40 4.69
C SER A 6 -18.29 24.15 3.90
N ALA A 7 -19.46 24.14 3.25
CA ALA A 7 -19.91 23.02 2.41
C ALA A 7 -19.04 22.85 1.15
N LEU A 8 -18.42 23.92 0.66
CA LEU A 8 -17.53 23.88 -0.50
C LEU A 8 -16.05 23.61 -0.14
N ALA A 9 -15.70 23.61 1.14
CA ALA A 9 -14.33 23.38 1.60
C ALA A 9 -13.67 22.10 1.03
N PRO A 10 -14.37 20.95 0.88
CA PRO A 10 -13.82 19.75 0.26
C PRO A 10 -13.45 19.92 -1.23
N PHE A 11 -14.11 20.84 -1.93
CA PHE A 11 -13.88 21.11 -3.36
C PHE A 11 -12.82 22.20 -3.62
N THR A 12 -12.19 22.70 -2.56
CA THR A 12 -10.96 23.50 -2.70
C THR A 12 -9.77 22.58 -2.95
N LEU A 13 -8.68 23.09 -3.51
CA LEU A 13 -7.48 22.27 -3.74
C LEU A 13 -6.88 21.72 -2.43
N LYS A 14 -7.02 22.47 -1.32
CA LYS A 14 -6.62 22.00 0.03
C LYS A 14 -7.54 20.90 0.54
N GLY A 15 -8.85 21.04 0.34
CA GLY A 15 -9.83 19.99 0.64
C GLY A 15 -9.58 18.73 -0.18
N PHE A 16 -9.30 18.87 -1.47
CA PHE A 16 -8.93 17.78 -2.36
C PHE A 16 -7.66 17.06 -1.89
N TYR A 17 -6.63 17.79 -1.46
CA TYR A 17 -5.43 17.22 -0.85
C TYR A 17 -5.75 16.36 0.37
N LEU A 18 -6.55 16.88 1.31
CA LEU A 18 -6.96 16.16 2.52
C LEU A 18 -7.83 14.94 2.22
N ILE A 19 -8.78 15.04 1.28
CA ILE A 19 -9.59 13.90 0.85
C ILE A 19 -8.73 12.82 0.20
N THR A 20 -7.78 13.22 -0.64
CA THR A 20 -6.87 12.27 -1.31
C THR A 20 -5.99 11.55 -0.28
N TRP A 21 -5.43 12.29 0.68
CA TRP A 21 -4.69 11.72 1.80
C TRP A 21 -5.54 10.77 2.64
N GLY A 22 -6.72 11.21 3.08
CA GLY A 22 -7.63 10.41 3.90
C GLY A 22 -8.11 9.16 3.18
N THR A 23 -8.32 9.23 1.86
CA THR A 23 -8.66 8.10 1.00
C THR A 23 -7.51 7.09 0.91
N ALA A 24 -6.27 7.57 0.69
CA ALA A 24 -5.10 6.70 0.63
C ALA A 24 -4.82 5.99 1.97
N LEU A 25 -4.91 6.73 3.10
CA LEU A 25 -4.77 6.15 4.43
C LEU A 25 -5.91 5.18 4.76
N GLY A 26 -7.15 5.57 4.45
CA GLY A 26 -8.33 4.74 4.64
C GLY A 26 -8.28 3.44 3.85
N ALA A 27 -7.75 3.46 2.62
CA ALA A 27 -7.53 2.25 1.83
C ALA A 27 -6.56 1.28 2.51
N ASN A 28 -5.45 1.78 3.10
CA ASN A 28 -4.48 0.96 3.84
C ASN A 28 -5.12 0.31 5.09
N VAL A 29 -5.88 1.10 5.85
CA VAL A 29 -6.62 0.62 7.02
C VAL A 29 -7.64 -0.44 6.61
N TRP A 30 -8.45 -0.15 5.60
CA TRP A 30 -9.47 -1.07 5.12
C TRP A 30 -8.87 -2.37 4.60
N ASN A 31 -7.81 -2.31 3.79
CA ASN A 31 -7.13 -3.50 3.26
C ASN A 31 -6.66 -4.45 4.38
N THR A 32 -6.18 -3.89 5.50
CA THR A 32 -5.75 -4.67 6.66
C THR A 32 -6.95 -5.35 7.35
N ILE A 33 -8.01 -4.58 7.64
CA ILE A 33 -9.20 -5.09 8.33
C ILE A 33 -9.93 -6.13 7.47
N SER A 34 -10.19 -5.79 6.20
CA SER A 34 -10.86 -6.67 5.26
C SER A 34 -10.00 -7.91 4.98
N GLY A 35 -8.69 -7.75 4.78
CA GLY A 35 -7.75 -8.86 4.58
C GLY A 35 -7.80 -9.86 5.73
N PHE A 36 -7.71 -9.39 6.98
CA PHE A 36 -7.82 -10.25 8.16
C PHE A 36 -9.17 -10.96 8.25
N ARG A 37 -10.27 -10.23 8.05
CA ARG A 37 -11.61 -10.82 8.10
C ARG A 37 -11.78 -11.90 7.04
N THR A 38 -11.32 -11.63 5.82
CA THR A 38 -11.43 -12.55 4.68
C THR A 38 -10.59 -13.80 4.91
N TYR A 39 -9.37 -13.64 5.43
CA TYR A 39 -8.48 -14.75 5.79
C TYR A 39 -9.09 -15.70 6.83
N LYS A 40 -9.80 -15.14 7.83
CA LYS A 40 -10.47 -15.92 8.87
C LYS A 40 -11.78 -16.57 8.43
N THR A 41 -12.34 -16.14 7.30
CA THR A 41 -13.69 -16.55 6.87
C THR A 41 -13.66 -17.54 5.71
N LEU A 42 -12.70 -17.41 4.79
CA LEU A 42 -12.67 -18.23 3.57
C LEU A 42 -11.69 -19.40 3.68
N PRO A 43 -11.99 -20.54 3.02
CA PRO A 43 -10.99 -21.58 2.77
C PRO A 43 -9.74 -21.02 2.10
N ARG A 44 -8.56 -21.56 2.42
CA ARG A 44 -7.24 -21.03 2.03
C ARG A 44 -7.09 -20.78 0.53
N GLN A 45 -7.53 -21.73 -0.30
CA GLN A 45 -7.44 -21.61 -1.77
C GLN A 45 -8.41 -20.55 -2.32
N THR A 46 -9.60 -20.45 -1.74
CA THR A 46 -10.58 -19.41 -2.10
C THR A 46 -10.07 -18.03 -1.69
N PHE A 47 -9.51 -17.91 -0.48
CA PHE A 47 -8.84 -16.70 -0.02
C PHE A 47 -7.71 -16.30 -0.97
N GLY A 48 -6.80 -17.22 -1.31
CA GLY A 48 -5.70 -16.96 -2.22
C GLY A 48 -6.16 -16.48 -3.59
N THR A 49 -7.16 -17.16 -4.16
CA THR A 49 -7.76 -16.77 -5.45
C THR A 49 -8.37 -15.37 -5.39
N LEU A 50 -9.13 -15.05 -4.33
CA LEU A 50 -9.69 -13.72 -4.13
C LEU A 50 -8.59 -12.66 -3.98
N GLN A 51 -7.56 -12.93 -3.18
CA GLN A 51 -6.42 -12.01 -2.99
C GLN A 51 -5.64 -11.76 -4.28
N SER A 52 -5.52 -12.75 -5.17
CA SER A 52 -4.88 -12.55 -6.49
C SER A 52 -5.61 -11.52 -7.37
N ARG A 53 -6.91 -11.28 -7.09
CA ARG A 53 -7.72 -10.27 -7.79
C ARG A 53 -7.77 -8.94 -7.03
N LEU A 54 -7.84 -8.97 -5.71
CA LEU A 54 -7.94 -7.77 -4.88
C LEU A 54 -6.61 -7.03 -4.74
N THR A 55 -5.51 -7.76 -4.56
CA THR A 55 -4.15 -7.18 -4.38
C THR A 55 -3.78 -6.17 -5.48
N PRO A 56 -3.86 -6.50 -6.79
CA PRO A 56 -3.51 -5.53 -7.84
C PRO A 56 -4.47 -4.34 -7.87
N LEU A 57 -5.76 -4.53 -7.59
CA LEU A 57 -6.74 -3.43 -7.53
C LEU A 57 -6.42 -2.47 -6.39
N TYR A 58 -6.15 -3.01 -5.19
CA TYR A 58 -5.76 -2.24 -4.02
C TYR A 58 -4.48 -1.44 -4.26
N PHE A 59 -3.41 -2.08 -4.73
CA PHE A 59 -2.15 -1.38 -4.94
C PHE A 59 -2.21 -0.39 -6.12
N THR A 60 -3.03 -0.64 -7.14
CA THR A 60 -3.29 0.34 -8.20
C THR A 60 -3.97 1.58 -7.63
N PHE A 61 -5.06 1.39 -6.90
CA PHE A 61 -5.81 2.49 -6.28
C PHE A 61 -4.94 3.29 -5.28
N SER A 62 -4.21 2.59 -4.41
CA SER A 62 -3.32 3.20 -3.43
C SER A 62 -2.19 3.98 -4.12
N THR A 63 -1.58 3.41 -5.16
CA THR A 63 -0.52 4.09 -5.94
C THR A 63 -1.06 5.35 -6.61
N LEU A 64 -2.22 5.28 -7.28
CA LEU A 64 -2.81 6.44 -7.97
C LEU A 64 -3.21 7.54 -7.00
N SER A 65 -3.84 7.19 -5.87
CA SER A 65 -4.21 8.16 -4.84
C SER A 65 -2.98 8.81 -4.19
N THR A 66 -1.96 8.02 -3.83
CA THR A 66 -0.73 8.55 -3.23
C THR A 66 0.11 9.36 -4.23
N ALA A 67 0.13 8.98 -5.51
CA ALA A 67 0.77 9.78 -6.56
C ALA A 67 0.04 11.11 -6.78
N THR A 68 -1.30 11.11 -6.78
CA THR A 68 -2.11 12.32 -6.85
C THR A 68 -1.85 13.23 -5.65
N LEU A 69 -1.69 12.65 -4.46
CA LEU A 69 -1.31 13.35 -3.25
C LEU A 69 0.07 14.02 -3.40
N LEU A 70 1.06 13.29 -3.92
CA LEU A 70 2.41 13.83 -4.19
C LEU A 70 2.37 14.99 -5.19
N LEU A 71 1.64 14.83 -6.30
CA LEU A 71 1.51 15.88 -7.31
C LEU A 71 0.87 17.14 -6.75
N THR A 72 -0.17 16.98 -5.94
CA THR A 72 -0.85 18.10 -5.27
C THR A 72 0.05 18.76 -4.22
N HIS A 73 0.85 17.97 -3.49
CA HIS A 73 1.87 18.47 -2.56
C HIS A 73 2.89 19.35 -3.28
N LEU A 74 3.45 18.85 -4.38
CA LEU A 74 4.44 19.57 -5.18
C LEU A 74 3.86 20.83 -5.84
N TYR A 75 2.56 20.82 -6.18
CA TYR A 75 1.86 22.01 -6.64
C TYR A 75 1.81 23.12 -5.57
N PHE A 76 1.56 22.77 -4.31
CA PHE A 76 1.57 23.75 -3.21
C PHE A 76 2.97 24.21 -2.81
N HIS A 77 3.99 23.39 -3.11
CA HIS A 77 5.37 23.63 -2.72
C HIS A 77 6.32 23.60 -3.93
N PRO A 78 6.17 24.52 -4.91
CA PRO A 78 6.96 24.50 -6.15
C PRO A 78 8.47 24.69 -5.90
N GLY A 79 8.85 25.26 -4.76
CA GLY A 79 10.24 25.37 -4.31
C GLY A 79 10.98 24.03 -4.27
N LEU A 80 10.27 22.94 -3.93
CA LEU A 80 10.82 21.58 -3.87
C LEU A 80 11.23 21.02 -5.24
N ILE A 81 10.76 21.63 -6.34
CA ILE A 81 11.05 21.22 -7.72
C ILE A 81 12.16 22.10 -8.33
N SER A 82 12.36 23.30 -7.80
CA SER A 82 13.13 24.36 -8.44
C SER A 82 14.66 24.19 -8.36
N SER A 83 15.21 23.74 -7.23
CA SER A 83 16.64 23.46 -7.07
C SER A 83 16.93 22.60 -5.83
N PRO A 84 17.79 21.56 -5.90
CA PRO A 84 18.20 20.78 -4.73
C PRO A 84 19.00 21.57 -3.68
N ARG A 85 19.47 22.77 -4.03
CA ARG A 85 20.45 23.55 -3.23
C ARG A 85 19.91 24.89 -2.72
N VAL A 86 18.68 25.26 -3.08
CA VAL A 86 18.07 26.52 -2.67
C VAL A 86 16.88 26.19 -1.79
N GLU A 87 16.81 26.83 -0.62
CA GLU A 87 15.66 26.65 0.26
C GLU A 87 14.36 27.16 -0.39
N PRO A 88 13.22 26.50 -0.14
CA PRO A 88 13.04 25.31 0.71
C PRO A 88 13.44 24.02 -0.01
N HIS A 89 14.31 23.20 0.62
CA HIS A 89 14.74 21.92 0.07
C HIS A 89 14.19 20.73 0.87
N TRP A 90 14.21 19.54 0.26
CA TRP A 90 13.55 18.34 0.80
C TRP A 90 14.01 17.95 2.22
N ALA A 91 15.30 18.06 2.49
CA ALA A 91 15.89 17.64 3.77
C ALA A 91 15.78 18.65 4.93
N THR A 92 15.52 19.93 4.70
CA THR A 92 15.46 20.95 5.77
C THR A 92 14.08 21.59 5.94
N SER A 93 13.26 21.58 4.90
CA SER A 93 11.93 22.18 4.97
C SER A 93 10.90 21.17 5.45
N GLU A 94 9.91 21.66 6.20
CA GLU A 94 8.76 20.89 6.65
C GLU A 94 8.00 20.26 5.46
N ALA A 95 7.77 21.05 4.41
CA ALA A 95 7.18 20.57 3.16
C ALA A 95 8.02 19.45 2.52
N GLY A 96 9.35 19.52 2.64
CA GLY A 96 10.25 18.48 2.20
C GLY A 96 10.10 17.17 2.97
N HIS A 97 10.04 17.24 4.30
CA HIS A 97 9.80 16.10 5.18
C HIS A 97 8.43 15.44 4.92
N GLN A 98 7.38 16.26 4.74
CA GLN A 98 6.07 15.79 4.32
C GLN A 98 6.14 15.06 2.96
N GLY A 99 6.90 15.61 2.00
CA GLY A 99 7.18 14.95 0.73
C GLY A 99 7.85 13.58 0.89
N PHE A 100 8.83 13.45 1.78
CA PHE A 100 9.47 12.17 2.07
C PHE A 100 8.50 11.16 2.68
N LEU A 101 7.56 11.58 3.53
CA LEU A 101 6.51 10.70 4.07
C LEU A 101 5.57 10.18 2.95
N ILE A 102 5.22 11.04 1.99
CA ILE A 102 4.45 10.64 0.81
C ILE A 102 5.24 9.63 -0.05
N LEU A 103 6.54 9.87 -0.28
CA LEU A 103 7.40 8.95 -1.03
C LEU A 103 7.62 7.62 -0.31
N ALA A 104 7.78 7.65 1.02
CA ALA A 104 7.83 6.46 1.87
C ALA A 104 6.55 5.64 1.75
N ALA A 105 5.42 6.24 1.36
CA ALA A 105 4.21 5.52 1.04
C ALA A 105 4.11 5.06 -0.41
N LEU A 106 4.44 5.91 -1.37
CA LEU A 106 4.28 5.64 -2.79
C LEU A 106 5.22 4.54 -3.28
N ILE A 107 6.50 4.58 -2.89
CA ILE A 107 7.51 3.64 -3.41
C ILE A 107 7.16 2.19 -3.04
N PRO A 108 6.86 1.85 -1.77
CA PRO A 108 6.48 0.48 -1.43
C PRO A 108 5.17 0.02 -2.09
N GLN A 109 4.20 0.92 -2.31
CA GLN A 109 2.98 0.59 -3.06
C GLN A 109 3.28 0.21 -4.50
N VAL A 110 4.15 0.97 -5.18
CA VAL A 110 4.60 0.67 -6.55
C VAL A 110 5.36 -0.65 -6.62
N LEU A 111 6.27 -0.90 -5.67
CA LEU A 111 7.02 -2.17 -5.60
C LEU A 111 6.08 -3.36 -5.39
N ASN A 112 5.08 -3.21 -4.52
CA ASN A 112 4.06 -4.24 -4.32
C ASN A 112 3.18 -4.44 -5.56
N LEU A 113 2.81 -3.37 -6.26
CA LEU A 113 1.99 -3.44 -7.47
C LEU A 113 2.71 -4.20 -8.59
N LEU A 114 3.95 -3.82 -8.87
CA LEU A 114 4.65 -4.21 -10.08
C LEU A 114 5.56 -5.43 -9.91
N VAL A 115 6.02 -5.70 -8.68
CA VAL A 115 7.07 -6.71 -8.45
C VAL A 115 6.62 -7.75 -7.43
N VAL A 116 6.43 -7.34 -6.17
CA VAL A 116 6.25 -8.29 -5.06
C VAL A 116 4.88 -8.97 -5.11
N GLY A 117 3.81 -8.24 -5.42
CA GLY A 117 2.45 -8.78 -5.52
C GLY A 117 2.30 -9.84 -6.62
N PRO A 118 2.74 -9.58 -7.87
CA PRO A 118 2.76 -10.58 -8.93
C PRO A 118 3.54 -11.84 -8.57
N TRP A 119 4.77 -11.70 -8.05
CA TRP A 119 5.59 -12.84 -7.64
C TRP A 119 4.96 -13.64 -6.49
N THR A 120 4.37 -12.96 -5.50
CA THR A 120 3.67 -13.62 -4.39
C THR A 120 2.48 -14.43 -4.91
N SER A 121 1.71 -13.87 -5.83
CA SER A 121 0.54 -14.54 -6.43
C SER A 121 0.94 -15.75 -7.25
N GLU A 122 2.03 -15.65 -8.02
CA GLU A 122 2.56 -16.77 -8.78
C GLU A 122 2.95 -17.95 -7.87
N VAL A 123 3.72 -17.67 -6.81
CA VAL A 123 4.16 -18.71 -5.85
C VAL A 123 2.97 -19.28 -5.06
N MET A 124 1.96 -18.47 -4.76
CA MET A 124 0.71 -18.94 -4.16
C MET A 124 0.00 -19.96 -5.06
N PHE A 125 -0.08 -19.71 -6.37
CA PHE A 125 -0.68 -20.68 -7.31
C PHE A 125 0.20 -21.92 -7.51
N GLN A 126 1.52 -21.79 -7.45
CA GLN A 126 2.44 -22.94 -7.41
C GLN A 126 2.16 -23.81 -6.18
N ARG A 127 1.95 -23.20 -5.01
CA ARG A 127 1.56 -23.91 -3.78
C ARG A 127 0.24 -24.64 -3.94
N HIS A 128 -0.80 -23.97 -4.46
CA HIS A 128 -2.09 -24.61 -4.72
C HIS A 128 -2.00 -25.77 -5.72
N ARG A 129 -1.10 -25.68 -6.69
CA ARG A 129 -0.83 -26.79 -7.62
C ARG A 129 -0.16 -27.95 -6.91
N GLN A 130 0.83 -27.68 -6.07
CA GLN A 130 1.54 -28.71 -5.33
C GLN A 130 0.60 -29.43 -4.36
N GLU A 131 -0.30 -28.70 -3.66
CA GLU A 131 -1.31 -29.29 -2.77
C GLU A 131 -2.15 -30.36 -3.49
N ARG A 132 -2.51 -30.11 -4.76
CA ARG A 132 -3.25 -31.08 -5.59
C ARG A 132 -2.41 -32.27 -6.04
N VAL A 133 -1.12 -32.06 -6.31
CA VAL A 133 -0.21 -33.12 -6.77
C VAL A 133 0.06 -34.12 -5.66
N GLU A 134 0.32 -33.65 -4.44
CA GLU A 134 0.62 -34.53 -3.29
C GLU A 134 -0.62 -34.92 -2.49
N SER A 135 -1.79 -34.34 -2.79
CA SER A 135 -3.05 -34.54 -2.04
C SER A 135 -2.92 -34.25 -0.55
N LYS A 136 -2.13 -33.22 -0.22
CA LYS A 136 -1.93 -32.69 1.13
C LYS A 136 -1.99 -31.17 1.10
N GLU A 137 -2.50 -30.58 2.17
CA GLU A 137 -2.37 -29.14 2.41
C GLU A 137 -0.92 -28.77 2.73
N TYR A 138 -0.54 -27.54 2.41
CA TYR A 138 0.83 -27.07 2.51
C TYR A 138 1.43 -27.11 3.92
N ASP A 139 0.60 -27.18 4.97
CA ASP A 139 0.99 -27.21 6.39
C ASP A 139 0.73 -28.57 7.06
N GLU A 140 0.37 -29.61 6.29
CA GLU A 140 0.28 -30.97 6.82
C GLU A 140 1.66 -31.56 7.17
N ALA A 141 1.66 -32.52 8.10
CA ALA A 141 2.89 -33.22 8.46
C ALA A 141 3.42 -34.09 7.30
N GLY A 142 4.73 -34.01 7.05
CA GLY A 142 5.37 -34.81 6.00
C GLY A 142 5.00 -34.39 4.58
N VAL A 143 4.80 -33.08 4.35
CA VAL A 143 4.80 -32.51 2.99
C VAL A 143 6.13 -32.75 2.29
N SER A 144 6.13 -32.72 0.95
CA SER A 144 7.35 -32.94 0.17
C SER A 144 8.38 -31.82 0.36
N GLU A 145 9.67 -32.12 0.10
CA GLU A 145 10.72 -31.08 0.06
C GLU A 145 10.40 -29.95 -0.93
N GLU A 146 9.68 -30.27 -2.01
CA GLU A 146 9.23 -29.28 -2.98
C GLU A 146 8.18 -28.34 -2.39
N MET A 147 7.20 -28.87 -1.65
CA MET A 147 6.24 -28.06 -0.93
C MET A 147 6.91 -27.15 0.11
N GLU A 148 7.92 -27.65 0.84
CA GLU A 148 8.68 -26.83 1.80
C GLU A 148 9.40 -25.65 1.12
N LYS A 149 10.01 -25.88 -0.04
CA LYS A 149 10.66 -24.82 -0.84
C LYS A 149 9.65 -23.77 -1.28
N ILE A 150 8.50 -24.20 -1.79
CA ILE A 150 7.42 -23.29 -2.21
C ILE A 150 6.89 -22.49 -1.01
N ASN A 151 6.66 -23.13 0.13
CA ASN A 151 6.22 -22.49 1.37
C ASN A 151 7.19 -21.42 1.85
N LYS A 152 8.49 -21.73 1.87
CA LYS A 152 9.53 -20.77 2.24
C LYS A 152 9.52 -19.56 1.30
N LYS A 153 9.46 -19.80 -0.02
CA LYS A 153 9.40 -18.74 -1.02
C LYS A 153 8.15 -17.86 -0.86
N PHE A 154 6.99 -18.47 -0.63
CA PHE A 154 5.74 -17.75 -0.37
C PHE A 154 5.86 -16.87 0.88
N SER A 155 6.34 -17.43 2.00
CA SER A 155 6.47 -16.71 3.27
C SER A 155 7.40 -15.51 3.17
N ILE A 156 8.52 -15.65 2.46
CA ILE A 156 9.44 -14.53 2.22
C ILE A 156 8.77 -13.43 1.39
N LEU A 157 8.18 -13.77 0.25
CA LEU A 157 7.57 -12.77 -0.64
C LEU A 157 6.36 -12.08 0.02
N HIS A 158 5.49 -12.85 0.67
CA HIS A 158 4.34 -12.33 1.42
C HIS A 158 4.78 -11.44 2.59
N GLY A 159 5.84 -11.83 3.31
CA GLY A 159 6.43 -11.04 4.39
C GLY A 159 6.99 -9.70 3.90
N ILE A 160 7.76 -9.71 2.79
CA ILE A 160 8.27 -8.49 2.16
C ILE A 160 7.11 -7.59 1.73
N GLY A 161 6.10 -8.13 1.05
CA GLY A 161 4.96 -7.34 0.60
C GLY A 161 4.17 -6.71 1.75
N SER A 162 4.01 -7.44 2.85
CA SER A 162 3.39 -6.94 4.08
C SER A 162 4.21 -5.85 4.74
N ALA A 163 5.54 -6.01 4.84
CA ALA A 163 6.43 -4.99 5.39
C ALA A 163 6.39 -3.70 4.58
N LEU A 164 6.46 -3.81 3.24
CA LEU A 164 6.30 -2.68 2.31
C LEU A 164 4.96 -1.96 2.54
N ASN A 165 3.86 -2.70 2.66
CA ASN A 165 2.55 -2.10 2.91
C ASN A 165 2.46 -1.41 4.29
N THR A 166 3.11 -1.97 5.31
CA THR A 166 3.21 -1.35 6.64
C THR A 166 4.00 -0.03 6.59
N VAL A 167 5.12 0.01 5.87
CA VAL A 167 5.86 1.25 5.64
C VAL A 167 4.98 2.28 4.96
N SER A 168 4.16 1.86 3.98
CA SER A 168 3.21 2.77 3.33
C SER A 168 2.15 3.33 4.26
N PHE A 169 1.57 2.48 5.11
CA PHE A 169 0.63 2.91 6.14
C PHE A 169 1.28 3.93 7.09
N LEU A 170 2.50 3.65 7.58
CA LEU A 170 3.21 4.53 8.50
C LEU A 170 3.58 5.87 7.87
N GLY A 171 3.97 5.89 6.59
CA GLY A 171 4.23 7.13 5.85
C GLY A 171 2.99 8.02 5.77
N LEU A 172 1.83 7.45 5.40
CA LEU A 172 0.57 8.19 5.33
C LEU A 172 0.06 8.63 6.70
N ALA A 173 0.16 7.78 7.72
CA ALA A 173 -0.22 8.13 9.08
C ALA A 173 0.68 9.25 9.65
N GLY A 174 1.99 9.13 9.44
CA GLY A 174 2.98 10.14 9.82
C GLY A 174 2.73 11.48 9.14
N LEU A 175 2.35 11.47 7.85
CA LEU A 175 1.95 12.69 7.14
C LEU A 175 0.74 13.36 7.79
N GLY A 176 -0.26 12.58 8.20
CA GLY A 176 -1.42 13.11 8.92
C GLY A 176 -1.04 13.83 10.21
N LEU A 177 -0.12 13.25 10.98
CA LEU A 177 0.41 13.88 12.18
C LEU A 177 1.19 15.16 11.85
N ALA A 178 2.06 15.12 10.84
CA ALA A 178 2.86 16.27 10.43
C ALA A 178 2.03 17.45 9.93
N VAL A 179 0.88 17.20 9.29
CA VAL A 179 -0.02 18.26 8.81
C VAL A 179 -0.96 18.79 9.91
N SER A 180 -1.08 18.07 11.03
CA SER A 180 -2.00 18.42 12.14
C SER A 180 -1.32 19.18 13.29
N MET A 181 0.02 19.28 13.28
CA MET A 181 0.81 20.02 14.27
C MET A 181 1.12 21.43 13.76
#